data_AF-E6MFZ6-F1
#
_entry.id   AF-E6MFZ6-F1
#
_cell.length_a   1.000
_cell.length_b   1.000
_cell.length_c   1.000
_cell.angle_alpha   90.00
_cell.angle_beta   90.00
_cell.angle_gamma   90.00
#
_symmetry.space_group_name_H-M   'P 1'
#
loop_
_entity.id
_entity.type
_entity.pdbx_description
1 polymer ?
#
loop_
_entity_poly.entity_id
_entity_poly.type
_entity_poly.pdbx_seq_one_letter_code
_entity_poly.pdbx_strand_id
1 'polypeptide(L)' 'MQFEEMGLDNGKTLMLLPGTCCDYQTNFGAVIDELSKKYHLNLCQL' A
#
# COMPACT_ATOMS: atom_id res chain seq x y z
N MET A 1 -7.06 11.48 4.83
CA MET A 1 -5.63 11.33 4.45
C MET A 1 -4.83 10.81 5.62
N GLN A 2 -4.90 9.49 5.79
CA GLN A 2 -4.03 8.73 6.68
C GLN A 2 -3.09 7.90 5.80
N PHE A 3 -1.85 7.73 6.24
CA PHE A 3 -0.85 6.92 5.54
C PHE A 3 -0.45 5.77 6.46
N GLU A 4 -0.51 4.56 5.92
CA GLU A 4 -0.04 3.36 6.60
C GLU A 4 1.17 2.81 5.85
N GLU A 5 2.22 2.45 6.59
CA GLU A 5 3.46 1.93 6.04
C GLU A 5 3.57 0.45 6.35
N MET A 6 3.91 -0.35 5.33
CA MET A 6 3.99 -1.80 5.44
C MET A 6 5.12 -2.38 4.58
N GLY A 7 5.61 -3.57 4.91
CA GLY A 7 6.56 -4.30 4.09
C GLY A 7 8.02 -4.06 4.49
N LEU A 8 8.92 -4.00 3.51
CA LEU A 8 10.37 -3.92 3.77
C LEU A 8 10.82 -2.48 4.05
N ASP A 9 11.12 -2.15 5.30
CA ASP A 9 11.56 -0.80 5.75
C ASP A 9 12.76 -0.21 4.99
N ASN A 10 13.60 -1.05 4.40
CA ASN A 10 14.78 -0.63 3.63
C ASN A 10 14.69 -0.98 2.14
N GLY A 11 13.47 -1.31 1.66
CA GLY A 11 13.17 -1.59 0.27
C GLY A 11 12.92 -0.32 -0.55
N LYS A 12 12.75 -0.47 -1.88
CA LYS A 12 12.29 0.65 -2.71
C LYS A 12 10.86 1.02 -2.31
N THR A 13 10.61 2.30 -2.10
CA THR A 13 9.29 2.82 -1.74
C THR A 13 8.33 2.78 -2.92
N LEU A 14 7.14 2.20 -2.70
CA LEU A 14 6.03 2.12 -3.63
C LEU A 14 4.78 2.68 -2.95
N MET A 15 4.22 3.74 -3.52
CA MET A 15 3.03 4.39 -2.97
C MET A 15 1.77 3.90 -3.70
N LEU A 16 0.81 3.38 -2.94
CA LEU A 16 -0.47 2.92 -3.47
C LEU A 16 -1.56 3.94 -3.16
N LEU A 17 -2.16 4.46 -4.23
CA LEU A 17 -3.24 5.45 -4.19
C LEU A 17 -4.55 4.76 -4.62
N PRO A 18 -5.52 4.57 -3.71
CA PRO A 18 -6.80 4.02 -4.10
C PRO A 18 -7.62 5.03 -4.92
N GLY A 19 -8.53 4.50 -5.73
CA GLY A 19 -9.51 5.30 -6.47
C GLY A 19 -10.55 5.95 -5.56
N THR A 20 -11.43 6.74 -6.14
CA THR A 20 -12.50 7.47 -5.42
C THR A 20 -13.38 6.53 -4.59
N CYS A 21 -13.58 6.87 -3.31
CA CYS A 21 -14.39 6.09 -2.35
C CYS A 21 -13.92 4.65 -2.09
N CYS A 22 -12.65 4.32 -2.34
CA CYS A 22 -12.08 3.02 -2.03
C CYS A 22 -11.00 3.11 -0.94
N ASP A 23 -10.97 2.13 -0.05
CA ASP A 23 -9.83 1.88 0.83
C ASP A 23 -8.76 1.06 0.10
N TYR A 24 -7.49 1.23 0.50
CA TYR A 24 -6.39 0.45 -0.07
C TYR A 24 -6.60 -1.06 0.10
N GLN A 25 -7.25 -1.49 1.20
CA GLN A 25 -7.52 -2.90 1.49
C GLN A 25 -8.45 -3.54 0.45
N THR A 26 -9.52 -2.84 0.06
CA THR A 26 -10.47 -3.34 -0.92
C THR A 26 -9.91 -3.29 -2.34
N ASN A 27 -9.12 -2.25 -2.66
CA ASN A 27 -8.61 -2.05 -4.03
C ASN A 27 -7.34 -2.87 -4.34
N PHE A 28 -6.46 -3.04 -3.34
CA PHE A 28 -5.15 -3.69 -3.51
C PHE A 28 -4.97 -4.95 -2.65
N GLY A 29 -6.00 -5.41 -1.93
CA GLY A 29 -5.90 -6.58 -1.03
C GLY A 29 -5.32 -7.83 -1.69
N ALA A 30 -5.62 -8.07 -2.97
CA ALA A 30 -5.10 -9.23 -3.70
C ALA A 30 -3.59 -9.15 -4.03
N VAL A 31 -2.98 -7.95 -3.97
CA VAL A 31 -1.59 -7.71 -4.39
C VAL A 31 -0.68 -7.19 -3.27
N ILE A 32 -1.24 -6.66 -2.19
CA ILE A 32 -0.48 -6.12 -1.04
C ILE A 32 0.48 -7.15 -0.45
N ASP A 33 0.05 -8.41 -0.30
CA ASP A 33 0.87 -9.47 0.28
C ASP A 33 2.12 -9.79 -0.55
N GLU A 34 2.02 -9.76 -1.88
CA GLU A 34 3.16 -10.00 -2.76
C GLU A 34 4.06 -8.77 -2.90
N LEU A 35 3.48 -7.58 -2.89
CA LEU A 35 4.21 -6.32 -2.98
C LEU A 35 4.99 -6.01 -1.70
N SER A 36 4.44 -6.30 -0.53
CA SER A 36 5.07 -6.06 0.78
C SER A 36 6.33 -6.90 1.00
N LYS A 37 6.44 -8.05 0.31
CA LYS A 37 7.65 -8.90 0.31
C LYS A 37 8.82 -8.31 -0.48
N LYS A 38 8.59 -7.33 -1.35
CA LYS A 38 9.60 -6.78 -2.29
C LYS A 38 9.84 -5.28 -2.12
N TYR A 39 8.85 -4.55 -1.61
CA TYR A 39 8.85 -3.10 -1.56
C TYR A 39 8.47 -2.58 -0.17
N HIS A 40 8.85 -1.34 0.10
CA HIS A 40 8.27 -0.57 1.18
C HIS A 40 6.96 0.05 0.67
N LEU A 41 5.83 -0.34 1.24
CA LEU A 41 4.51 0.10 0.77
C LEU A 41 4.01 1.25 1.61
N ASN A 42 3.65 2.35 0.93
CA ASN A 42 2.98 3.49 1.55
C ASN A 42 1.55 3.53 1.02
N LEU A 43 0.61 3.18 1.91
CA LEU A 43 -0.79 2.98 1.60
C LEU A 43 -1.57 4.23 2.02
N CYS A 44 -2.18 4.91 1.04
CA CYS A 44 -3.02 6.07 1.33
C CYS A 44 -4.45 5.62 1.62
N GLN A 45 -5.00 6.04 2.75
CA GLN A 45 -6.40 5.87 3.10
C GLN A 45 -7.12 7.22 3.03
N LEU A 46 -8.14 7.28 2.17
CA LEU A 46 -8.92 8.50 1.88
C LEU A 46 -9.90 8.80 3.01
#